data_AF-A0A4Y7TYE1-F1
#
_entry.id   AF-A0A4Y7TYE1-F1
#
_cell.length_a   1.000
_cell.length_b   1.000
_cell.length_c   1.000
_cell.angle_alpha   90.00
_cell.angle_beta   90.00
_cell.angle_gamma   90.00
#
_symmetry.space_group_name_H-M   'P 1'
#
loop_
_entity.id
_entity.type
_entity.pdbx_description
1 polymer ?
#
loop_
_entity_poly.entity_id
_entity_poly.type
_entity_poly.pdbx_seq_one_letter_code
_entity_poly.pdbx_strand_id
1 'polypeptide(L)'
;MATICPSPFTTTLHKSTSVLLSFHTSPFRKDIVHEGWGRPGTKYQGVYFRRALLNTIQRIDHLAHTLIPTHPPLKPHARMLLHFRFLIPLLPVDEDGLTPLHYYDSAIQVARNAEKELSEGEYEMGVRVGSEIEQTLQDCIAEMLAEQDSQSDSISRPRVSGEG
;
A
#
# COMPACT_ATOMS: atom_id res chain seq x y z
N MET A 1 -30.10 -6.88 -79.97
CA MET A 1 -30.04 -5.59 -79.27
C MET A 1 -28.87 -5.62 -78.30
N ALA A 2 -27.98 -4.62 -78.41
CA ALA A 2 -26.90 -4.16 -77.52
C ALA A 2 -26.01 -5.21 -76.79
N THR A 3 -24.78 -5.55 -77.20
CA THR A 3 -23.46 -4.84 -77.20
C THR A 3 -22.78 -4.70 -75.81
N ILE A 4 -21.47 -5.03 -75.78
CA ILE A 4 -20.35 -4.49 -74.95
C ILE A 4 -19.89 -5.29 -73.69
N CYS A 5 -18.76 -6.00 -73.87
CA CYS A 5 -17.73 -6.44 -72.88
C CYS A 5 -17.00 -5.23 -72.23
N PRO A 6 -16.05 -5.29 -71.24
CA PRO A 6 -15.13 -6.42 -70.96
C PRO A 6 -14.54 -6.61 -69.51
N SER A 7 -13.88 -7.76 -69.35
CA SER A 7 -12.54 -8.00 -68.74
C SER A 7 -12.32 -8.00 -67.20
N PRO A 8 -11.27 -8.73 -66.74
CA PRO A 8 -11.16 -9.31 -65.41
C PRO A 8 -10.23 -8.53 -64.47
N PHE A 9 -10.43 -8.66 -63.16
CA PHE A 9 -9.45 -8.20 -62.17
C PHE A 9 -9.12 -9.31 -61.18
N THR A 10 -8.01 -9.99 -61.46
CA THR A 10 -7.08 -10.54 -60.46
C THR A 10 -6.57 -9.41 -59.57
N THR A 11 -6.45 -9.64 -58.25
CA THR A 11 -5.24 -9.41 -57.42
C THR A 11 -5.60 -9.61 -55.94
N THR A 12 -5.17 -10.71 -55.32
CA THR A 12 -4.98 -10.79 -53.87
C THR A 12 -3.48 -10.71 -53.59
N LEU A 13 -2.99 -9.50 -53.32
CA LEU A 13 -1.62 -9.25 -52.90
C LEU A 13 -1.56 -9.26 -51.36
N HIS A 14 -0.94 -10.31 -50.83
CA HIS A 14 -0.59 -10.46 -49.43
C HIS A 14 0.70 -9.66 -49.14
N LYS A 15 0.61 -8.58 -48.36
CA LYS A 15 1.63 -8.07 -47.41
C LYS A 15 1.33 -6.62 -47.03
N SER A 16 1.26 -6.35 -45.74
CA SER A 16 1.73 -5.11 -45.12
C SER A 16 1.86 -5.37 -43.62
N THR A 17 3.05 -5.79 -43.20
CA THR A 17 4.04 -4.95 -42.49
C THR A 17 3.57 -4.50 -41.11
N SER A 18 4.05 -5.24 -40.11
CA SER A 18 4.21 -4.82 -38.72
C SER A 18 4.76 -3.40 -38.65
N VAL A 19 4.04 -2.51 -37.97
CA VAL A 19 4.54 -1.18 -37.58
C VAL A 19 5.05 -1.31 -36.15
N LEU A 20 6.36 -1.47 -35.99
CA LEU A 20 7.02 -1.20 -34.72
C LEU A 20 7.17 0.32 -34.59
N LEU A 21 6.20 0.95 -33.92
CA LEU A 21 6.32 2.35 -33.48
C LEU A 21 7.37 2.42 -32.36
N SER A 22 8.61 2.69 -32.75
CA SER A 22 9.66 3.12 -31.82
C SER A 22 9.35 4.54 -31.37
N PHE A 23 8.69 4.70 -30.21
CA PHE A 23 8.61 6.00 -29.56
C PHE A 23 9.98 6.39 -29.05
N HIS A 24 10.72 7.13 -29.87
CA HIS A 24 11.95 7.79 -29.45
C HIS A 24 11.56 9.03 -28.62
N THR A 25 11.36 8.85 -27.31
CA THR A 25 11.27 9.98 -26.39
C THR A 25 12.69 10.50 -26.14
N SER A 26 13.07 11.55 -26.88
CA SER A 26 14.28 12.32 -26.56
C SER A 26 14.19 12.83 -25.11
N PRO A 27 15.18 12.57 -24.24
CA PRO A 27 15.03 12.71 -22.80
C PRO A 27 15.48 14.10 -22.35
N PHE A 28 14.74 15.15 -22.66
CA PHE A 28 14.90 16.46 -22.00
C PHE A 28 13.82 17.40 -22.53
N ARG A 29 12.71 17.61 -21.80
CA ARG A 29 11.97 18.89 -21.77
C ARG A 29 10.68 18.83 -20.93
N LYS A 30 10.64 19.80 -20.01
CA LYS A 30 9.53 20.32 -19.18
C LYS A 30 9.20 19.44 -17.98
N ASP A 31 9.43 19.99 -16.80
CA ASP A 31 8.89 19.53 -15.53
C ASP A 31 7.36 19.57 -15.59
N ILE A 32 6.76 18.58 -16.22
CA ILE A 32 5.32 18.36 -16.18
C ILE A 32 5.05 17.79 -14.80
N VAL A 33 4.76 18.69 -13.87
CA VAL A 33 4.30 18.32 -12.53
C VAL A 33 2.86 17.84 -12.68
N HIS A 34 2.67 16.53 -12.57
CA HIS A 34 1.33 15.95 -12.46
C HIS A 34 0.87 16.01 -11.01
N GLU A 35 -0.35 16.52 -10.77
CA GLU A 35 -0.96 16.45 -9.45
C GLU A 35 -1.08 14.99 -9.00
N GLY A 36 -0.89 14.72 -7.71
CA GLY A 36 -0.88 13.35 -7.15
C GLY A 36 0.43 12.58 -7.36
N TRP A 37 1.39 13.11 -8.12
CA TRP A 37 2.71 12.52 -8.31
C TRP A 37 3.79 13.36 -7.63
N GLY A 38 4.79 12.67 -7.06
CA GLY A 38 5.96 13.34 -6.54
C GLY A 38 6.79 13.99 -7.65
N ARG A 39 7.26 15.22 -7.38
CA ARG A 39 7.99 16.04 -8.33
C ARG A 39 9.36 15.43 -8.65
N PRO A 40 9.88 15.61 -9.88
CA PRO A 40 11.25 15.23 -10.21
C PRO A 40 12.25 15.91 -9.27
N GLY A 41 13.25 15.19 -8.79
CA GLY A 41 14.27 15.71 -7.88
C GLY A 41 13.87 15.77 -6.40
N THR A 42 12.64 15.40 -6.01
CA THR A 42 12.26 15.23 -4.60
C THR A 42 12.40 13.79 -4.14
N LYS A 43 12.33 13.56 -2.82
CA LYS A 43 12.31 12.20 -2.23
C LYS A 43 11.13 11.32 -2.72
N TYR A 44 10.12 11.93 -3.33
CA TYR A 44 8.94 11.24 -3.84
C TYR A 44 8.91 11.13 -5.37
N GLN A 45 10.01 11.40 -6.06
CA GLN A 45 10.07 11.27 -7.50
C GLN A 45 9.57 9.89 -7.96
N GLY A 46 8.58 9.89 -8.86
CA GLY A 46 7.99 8.66 -9.41
C GLY A 46 7.00 7.95 -8.48
N VAL A 47 6.69 8.51 -7.30
CA VAL A 47 5.67 7.99 -6.39
C VAL A 47 4.32 8.57 -6.76
N TYR A 48 3.35 7.69 -7.03
CA TYR A 48 1.94 8.08 -7.11
C TYR A 48 1.31 8.02 -5.72
N PHE A 49 1.05 9.18 -5.13
CA PHE A 49 0.71 9.33 -3.71
C PHE A 49 -0.51 8.52 -3.29
N ARG A 50 -1.59 8.59 -4.07
CA ARG A 50 -2.83 7.87 -3.76
C ARG A 50 -2.58 6.35 -3.66
N ARG A 51 -1.93 5.77 -4.66
CA ARG A 51 -1.63 4.33 -4.67
C ARG A 51 -0.65 3.95 -3.57
N ALA A 52 0.40 4.74 -3.38
CA ALA A 52 1.41 4.48 -2.37
C ALA A 52 0.81 4.48 -0.95
N LEU A 53 -0.07 5.43 -0.65
CA LEU A 53 -0.78 5.49 0.62
C LEU A 53 -1.75 4.32 0.80
N LEU A 54 -2.53 3.96 -0.24
CA LEU A 54 -3.47 2.83 -0.14
C LEU A 54 -2.77 1.47 0.02
N ASN A 55 -1.55 1.32 -0.49
CA ASN A 55 -0.76 0.10 -0.30
C ASN A 55 -0.33 -0.12 1.16
N THR A 56 -0.27 0.93 2.00
CA THR A 56 0.11 0.79 3.41
C THR A 56 -0.94 -0.01 4.21
N ILE A 57 -2.20 0.01 3.77
CA ILE A 57 -3.30 -0.73 4.41
C ILE A 57 -2.96 -2.22 4.50
N GLN A 58 -2.42 -2.82 3.44
CA GLN A 58 -2.10 -4.24 3.40
C GLN A 58 -1.00 -4.61 4.39
N ARG A 59 -0.03 -3.72 4.61
CA ARG A 59 1.06 -3.94 5.57
C ARG A 59 0.54 -3.91 7.00
N ILE A 60 -0.26 -2.90 7.34
CA ILE A 60 -0.91 -2.81 8.66
C ILE A 60 -1.82 -4.02 8.89
N ASP A 61 -2.58 -4.44 7.88
CA ASP A 61 -3.46 -5.60 7.98
C ASP A 61 -2.71 -6.90 8.24
N HIS A 62 -1.54 -7.09 7.62
CA HIS A 62 -0.69 -8.25 7.88
C HIS A 62 -0.15 -8.27 9.31
N LEU A 63 0.29 -7.12 9.84
CA LEU A 63 0.72 -6.99 11.23
C LEU A 63 -0.43 -7.26 12.20
N ALA A 64 -1.63 -6.76 11.89
CA ALA A 64 -2.82 -6.99 12.69
C ALA A 64 -3.19 -8.49 12.78
N HIS A 65 -3.10 -9.24 11.67
CA HIS A 65 -3.32 -10.69 11.69
C HIS A 65 -2.22 -11.46 12.44
N THR A 66 -1.00 -10.91 12.51
CA THR A 66 0.08 -11.50 13.30
C THR A 66 -0.20 -11.37 14.80
N LEU A 67 -0.69 -10.22 15.24
CA LEU A 67 -1.08 -9.97 16.64
C LEU A 67 -2.39 -10.65 17.03
N ILE A 68 -3.37 -10.63 16.13
CA ILE A 68 -4.72 -11.13 16.37
C ILE A 68 -5.04 -12.14 15.25
N PRO A 69 -4.71 -13.43 15.42
CA PRO A 69 -4.94 -14.44 14.37
C PRO A 69 -6.40 -14.56 13.92
N THR A 70 -7.35 -14.19 14.79
CA THR A 70 -8.79 -14.16 14.49
C THR A 70 -9.28 -12.83 13.93
N HIS A 71 -8.37 -11.94 13.49
CA HIS A 71 -8.73 -10.65 12.90
C HIS A 71 -9.58 -10.87 11.64
N PRO A 72 -10.68 -10.12 11.45
CA PRO A 72 -11.50 -10.27 10.26
C PRO A 72 -10.71 -9.94 8.98
N PRO A 73 -10.98 -10.60 7.84
CA PRO A 73 -10.34 -10.26 6.58
C PRO A 73 -10.76 -8.87 6.10
N LEU A 74 -9.80 -8.14 5.51
CA LEU A 74 -10.03 -6.79 4.99
C LEU A 74 -11.05 -6.79 3.84
N LYS A 75 -12.16 -6.08 4.04
CA LYS A 75 -13.17 -5.87 3.00
C LYS A 75 -12.81 -4.67 2.11
N PRO A 76 -13.09 -4.75 0.79
CA PRO A 76 -12.99 -3.59 -0.09
C PRO A 76 -13.79 -2.41 0.47
N HIS A 77 -13.21 -1.21 0.40
CA HIS A 77 -13.84 0.05 0.83
C HIS A 77 -14.27 0.14 2.30
N ALA A 78 -13.93 -0.84 3.15
CA ALA A 78 -14.21 -0.73 4.58
C ALA A 78 -13.48 0.48 5.19
N ARG A 79 -14.11 1.12 6.20
CA ARG A 79 -13.46 2.16 7.00
C ARG A 79 -12.30 1.55 7.79
N MET A 80 -11.13 2.19 7.78
CA MET A 80 -9.94 1.69 8.48
C MET A 80 -10.18 1.68 9.99
N LEU A 81 -10.83 2.73 10.50
CA LEU A 81 -11.19 2.82 11.92
C LEU A 81 -12.07 1.65 12.38
N LEU A 82 -13.04 1.24 11.55
CA LEU A 82 -13.92 0.12 11.87
C LEU A 82 -13.21 -1.23 11.74
N HIS A 83 -12.38 -1.39 10.71
CA HIS A 83 -11.64 -2.62 10.45
C HIS A 83 -10.61 -2.88 11.55
N PHE A 84 -9.82 -1.87 11.91
CA PHE A 84 -8.76 -1.95 12.90
C PHE A 84 -9.20 -1.56 14.32
N ARG A 85 -10.50 -1.61 14.62
CA ARG A 85 -11.02 -1.18 15.95
C ARG A 85 -10.36 -1.91 17.13
N PHE A 86 -9.92 -3.14 16.92
CA PHE A 86 -9.28 -3.97 17.94
C PHE A 86 -7.87 -3.49 18.30
N LEU A 87 -7.25 -2.68 17.42
CA LEU A 87 -5.93 -2.08 17.67
C LEU A 87 -6.04 -0.80 18.49
N ILE A 88 -7.22 -0.18 18.59
CA ILE A 88 -7.41 1.11 19.29
C ILE A 88 -6.82 1.09 20.71
N PRO A 89 -7.03 0.06 21.55
CA PRO A 89 -6.47 0.04 22.91
C PRO A 89 -4.94 0.01 22.97
N LEU A 90 -4.25 -0.36 21.89
CA LEU A 90 -2.79 -0.43 21.82
C LEU A 90 -2.16 0.90 21.40
N LEU A 91 -2.97 1.79 20.80
CA LEU A 91 -2.47 3.02 20.20
C LEU A 91 -2.47 4.16 21.23
N PRO A 92 -1.47 5.06 21.20
CA PRO A 92 -1.48 6.24 22.05
C PRO A 92 -2.64 7.15 21.67
N VAL A 93 -3.13 7.87 22.68
CA VAL A 93 -4.21 8.84 22.55
C VAL A 93 -3.61 10.24 22.72
N ASP A 94 -4.00 11.17 21.86
CA ASP A 94 -3.59 12.57 21.96
C ASP A 94 -4.45 13.38 22.95
N GLU A 95 -4.19 14.68 23.03
CA GLU A 95 -4.92 15.61 23.92
C GLU A 95 -6.41 15.71 23.59
N ASP A 96 -6.80 15.44 22.33
CA ASP A 96 -8.17 15.50 21.84
C ASP A 96 -8.90 14.15 21.98
N GLY A 97 -8.25 13.13 22.54
CA GLY A 97 -8.84 11.80 22.67
C GLY A 97 -8.79 10.98 21.38
N LEU A 98 -8.04 11.42 20.36
CA LEU A 98 -7.91 10.76 19.08
C LEU A 98 -6.65 9.90 19.04
N THR A 99 -6.75 8.79 18.32
CA THR A 99 -5.62 7.90 18.07
C THR A 99 -5.07 8.09 16.66
N PRO A 100 -3.82 7.69 16.37
CA PRO A 100 -3.27 7.62 15.01
C PRO A 100 -4.23 6.97 14.00
N LEU A 101 -5.01 5.97 14.41
CA LEU A 101 -5.98 5.32 13.52
C LEU A 101 -7.08 6.26 13.00
N HIS A 102 -7.47 7.29 13.75
CA HIS A 102 -8.46 8.28 13.32
C HIS A 102 -7.91 9.18 12.20
N TYR A 103 -6.67 9.65 12.37
CA TYR A 103 -5.96 10.43 11.36
C TYR A 103 -5.69 9.60 10.10
N TYR A 104 -5.31 8.33 10.29
CA TYR A 104 -5.10 7.40 9.19
C TYR A 104 -6.39 7.11 8.42
N ASP A 105 -7.51 6.81 9.09
CA ASP A 105 -8.80 6.61 8.41
C ASP A 105 -9.19 7.83 7.59
N SER A 106 -9.01 9.03 8.13
CA SER A 106 -9.29 10.29 7.43
C SER A 106 -8.45 10.43 6.16
N ALA A 107 -7.13 10.20 6.24
CA ALA A 107 -6.24 10.24 5.08
C ALA A 107 -6.62 9.20 4.01
N ILE A 108 -7.01 7.99 4.42
CA ILE A 108 -7.45 6.93 3.50
C ILE A 108 -8.81 7.26 2.87
N GLN A 109 -9.74 7.89 3.59
CA GLN A 109 -11.00 8.35 3.00
C GLN A 109 -10.77 9.40 1.93
N VAL A 110 -9.88 10.38 2.18
CA VAL A 110 -9.50 11.37 1.17
C VAL A 110 -8.89 10.68 -0.03
N ALA A 111 -7.93 9.77 0.18
CA ALA A 111 -7.27 9.05 -0.91
C ALA A 111 -8.25 8.22 -1.75
N ARG A 112 -9.31 7.64 -1.16
CA ARG A 112 -10.28 6.80 -1.89
C ARG A 112 -11.35 7.60 -2.61
N ASN A 113 -11.86 8.66 -1.98
CA ASN A 113 -13.13 9.26 -2.37
C ASN A 113 -13.01 10.70 -2.87
N ALA A 114 -11.89 11.38 -2.63
CA ALA A 114 -11.73 12.75 -3.10
C ALA A 114 -11.62 12.80 -4.63
N GLU A 115 -12.36 13.74 -5.23
CA GLU A 115 -12.28 14.04 -6.67
C GLU A 115 -10.90 14.59 -7.04
N LYS A 116 -10.29 15.37 -6.14
CA LYS A 116 -8.96 15.94 -6.31
C LYS A 116 -7.87 14.89 -5.99
N GLU A 117 -6.75 14.95 -6.71
CA GLU A 117 -5.55 14.17 -6.40
C GLU A 117 -4.95 14.58 -5.04
N LEU A 118 -4.33 13.61 -4.37
CA LEU A 118 -3.73 13.79 -3.05
C LEU A 118 -2.52 14.72 -3.14
N SER A 119 -2.45 15.73 -2.28
CA SER A 119 -1.27 16.59 -2.18
C SER A 119 -0.11 15.88 -1.48
N GLU A 120 1.11 16.41 -1.67
CA GLU A 120 2.31 15.87 -1.01
C GLU A 120 2.19 15.94 0.52
N GLY A 121 1.65 17.03 1.08
CA GLY A 121 1.49 17.16 2.53
C GLY A 121 0.45 16.19 3.12
N GLU A 122 -0.68 15.97 2.42
CA GLU A 122 -1.67 14.97 2.84
C GLU A 122 -1.10 13.54 2.76
N TYR A 123 -0.32 13.27 1.71
CA TYR A 123 0.39 12.00 1.58
C TYR A 123 1.39 11.79 2.71
N GLU A 124 2.24 12.78 3.00
CA GLU A 124 3.23 12.72 4.07
C GLU A 124 2.58 12.48 5.43
N MET A 125 1.50 13.20 5.73
CA MET A 125 0.74 13.00 6.96
C MET A 125 0.19 11.57 7.03
N GLY A 126 -0.47 11.09 5.98
CA GLY A 126 -1.07 9.76 5.94
C GLY A 126 -0.04 8.64 6.08
N VAL A 127 1.12 8.77 5.41
CA VAL A 127 2.21 7.79 5.52
C VAL A 127 2.86 7.84 6.89
N ARG A 128 3.12 9.03 7.46
CA ARG A 128 3.71 9.16 8.79
C ARG A 128 2.85 8.47 9.85
N VAL A 129 1.56 8.78 9.88
CA VAL A 129 0.62 8.18 10.83
C VAL A 129 0.49 6.67 10.59
N GLY A 130 0.46 6.23 9.32
CA GLY A 130 0.47 4.81 8.99
C GLY A 130 1.71 4.10 9.54
N SER A 131 2.90 4.72 9.41
CA SER A 131 4.15 4.19 9.95
C SER A 131 4.16 4.16 11.49
N GLU A 132 3.56 5.13 12.17
CA GLU A 132 3.41 5.12 13.63
C GLU A 132 2.58 3.92 14.10
N ILE A 133 1.50 3.61 13.37
CA ILE A 133 0.70 2.40 13.61
C ILE A 133 1.54 1.15 13.35
N GLU A 134 2.22 1.06 12.20
CA GLU A 134 3.08 -0.09 11.86
C GLU A 134 4.13 -0.34 12.96
N GLN A 135 4.80 0.71 13.44
CA GLN A 135 5.79 0.63 14.51
C GLN A 135 5.19 0.12 15.82
N THR A 136 4.07 0.70 16.24
CA THR A 136 3.39 0.28 17.48
C THR A 136 3.05 -1.22 17.45
N LEU A 137 2.57 -1.73 16.31
CA LEU A 137 2.27 -3.15 16.16
C LEU A 137 3.53 -4.02 16.16
N GLN A 138 4.61 -3.57 15.52
CA GLN A 138 5.89 -4.28 15.52
C GLN A 138 6.49 -4.37 16.93
N ASP A 139 6.40 -3.30 17.71
CA ASP A 139 6.85 -3.26 19.09
C ASP A 139 6.07 -4.28 19.94
N CYS A 140 4.73 -4.30 19.82
CA CYS A 140 3.91 -5.30 20.50
C CYS A 140 4.28 -6.74 20.10
N ILE A 141 4.55 -7.01 18.82
CA ILE A 141 4.98 -8.34 18.35
C ILE A 141 6.34 -8.71 18.96
N ALA A 142 7.29 -7.77 18.99
CA ALA A 142 8.62 -8.00 19.54
C ALA A 142 8.58 -8.29 21.05
N GLU A 143 7.76 -7.56 21.81
CA GLU A 143 7.54 -7.79 23.24
C GLU A 143 7.00 -9.21 23.49
N MET A 144 5.97 -9.64 22.73
CA MET A 144 5.40 -10.98 22.85
C MET A 144 6.42 -12.10 22.57
N LEU A 145 7.35 -11.89 21.63
CA LEU A 145 8.38 -12.87 21.30
C LEU A 145 9.46 -12.95 22.40
N ALA A 146 9.88 -11.80 22.95
CA ALA A 146 10.88 -11.75 24.02
C ALA A 146 10.43 -12.45 25.32
N GLU A 147 9.13 -12.42 25.61
CA GLU A 147 8.54 -13.11 26.76
C GLU A 147 8.61 -14.65 26.62
N GLN A 148 8.46 -15.17 25.40
CA GLN A 148 8.48 -16.62 25.14
C GLN A 148 9.88 -17.22 25.36
N ASP A 149 10.92 -16.50 24.95
CA ASP A 149 12.31 -16.94 25.12
C ASP A 149 12.71 -17.00 26.60
N SER A 150 12.29 -16.00 27.38
CA SER A 150 12.61 -15.87 28.80
C SER A 150 11.97 -16.98 29.66
N GLN A 151 10.80 -17.48 29.27
CA GLN A 151 10.09 -18.52 30.03
C GLN A 151 10.67 -19.93 29.77
N SER A 152 11.25 -20.16 28.60
CA SER A 152 11.87 -21.45 28.22
C SER A 152 13.15 -21.79 29.00
N ASP A 153 13.89 -20.78 29.46
CA ASP A 153 15.13 -20.96 30.23
C ASP A 153 14.90 -21.38 31.70
N SER A 154 13.68 -21.19 32.22
CA SER A 154 13.35 -21.52 33.61
C SER A 154 13.01 -23.01 33.85
N ILE A 155 12.68 -23.76 32.79
CA ILE A 155 12.23 -25.16 32.88
C ILE A 155 13.40 -26.16 32.83
N SER A 156 14.60 -25.71 32.46
CA SER A 156 15.74 -26.59 32.17
C SER A 156 16.74 -26.81 33.31
N ARG A 157 16.44 -26.39 34.57
CA ARG A 157 17.33 -26.72 35.71
C ARG A 157 16.97 -28.10 36.29
N PRO A 158 17.81 -29.15 36.10
CA PRO A 158 17.65 -30.36 36.87
C PRO A 158 17.88 -30.06 38.35
N ARG A 159 16.94 -30.45 39.21
CA ARG A 159 17.19 -30.58 40.65
C ARG A 159 18.29 -31.61 40.84
N VAL A 160 19.51 -31.14 41.06
CA VAL A 160 20.58 -31.98 41.62
C VAL A 160 20.20 -32.19 43.08
N SER A 161 19.54 -33.32 43.36
CA SER A 161 19.39 -33.83 44.72
C SER A 161 20.79 -34.17 45.22
N GLY A 162 21.31 -33.33 46.11
CA GLY A 162 22.48 -33.66 46.92
C GLY A 162 22.05 -34.60 48.04
N GLU A 163 22.38 -35.88 47.91
CA GLU A 163 22.52 -36.79 49.05
C GLU A 163 24.00 -36.85 49.42
N GLY A 164 24.31 -36.50 50.66
CA GLY A 164 25.64 -36.55 51.27
C GLY A 164 25.54 -36.30 52.76
#